data_AF-A0A4S1DZA3-F1
#
_entry.id   AF-A0A4S1DZA3-F1
#
_cell.length_a   1.000
_cell.length_b   1.000
_cell.length_c   1.000
_cell.angle_alpha   90.00
_cell.angle_beta   90.00
_cell.angle_gamma   90.00
#
_symmetry.space_group_name_H-M   'P 1'
#
loop_
_entity.id
_entity.type
_entity.pdbx_description
1 polymer ?
#
loop_
_entity_poly.entity_id
_entity_poly.type
_entity_poly.pdbx_seq_one_letter_code
_entity_poly.pdbx_strand_id
1 'polypeptide(L)'
;MKKFILNEAFGILALTVLLIPQIAHTIYVFKINSHYADPWFGWCYAIGVDLAILIFTVKGWTRTAYAYFVGTLAHNLVYQFYPQSVWSSVLICIMLSATIFSFSHLFYHKDKAHNHKDTAEQPQATAESLRMSAAIEAGIRFEAQPYVCPQCSESFVNAKKLNGHISGHKQKGEWQPDQYEASWEQENKRRFEMSYS
;
A
#
# COMPACT_ATOMS: atom_id res chain seq x y z
N MET A 1 15.94 17.43 19.12
CA MET A 1 14.46 17.49 19.05
C MET A 1 13.90 16.89 17.76
N LYS A 2 14.24 17.36 16.55
CA LYS A 2 13.73 16.75 15.27
C LYS A 2 13.97 15.24 15.14
N LYS A 3 15.18 14.74 15.46
CA LYS A 3 15.49 13.29 15.46
C LYS A 3 14.71 12.46 16.50
N PHE A 4 14.22 13.10 17.57
CA PHE A 4 13.47 12.44 18.62
C PHE A 4 11.98 12.30 18.25
N ILE A 5 11.44 13.33 17.57
CA ILE A 5 10.07 13.35 17.05
C ILE A 5 9.89 12.39 15.87
N LEU A 6 10.94 12.17 15.07
CA LEU A 6 10.97 11.22 13.95
C LEU A 6 11.18 9.76 14.38
N ASN A 7 11.37 9.49 15.68
CA ASN A 7 11.49 8.12 16.16
C ASN A 7 10.09 7.46 16.16
N GLU A 8 9.93 6.36 15.43
CA GLU A 8 8.68 5.59 15.35
C GLU A 8 8.18 5.19 16.75
N ALA A 9 9.09 4.87 17.67
CA ALA A 9 8.74 4.55 19.05
C ALA A 9 8.16 5.75 19.82
N PHE A 10 8.65 6.97 19.55
CA PHE A 10 8.09 8.19 20.13
C PHE A 10 6.71 8.49 19.55
N GLY A 11 6.54 8.31 18.24
CA GLY A 11 5.23 8.44 17.57
C GLY A 11 4.20 7.45 18.14
N ILE A 12 4.57 6.19 18.31
CA ILE A 12 3.72 5.15 18.89
C ILE A 12 3.37 5.48 20.35
N LEU A 13 4.35 5.94 21.14
CA LEU A 13 4.12 6.32 22.53
C LEU A 13 3.20 7.53 22.64
N ALA A 14 3.42 8.56 21.82
CA ALA A 14 2.56 9.74 21.76
C ALA A 14 1.13 9.38 21.34
N LEU A 15 0.96 8.53 20.33
CA LEU A 15 -0.35 8.04 19.90
C LEU A 15 -1.03 7.22 21.01
N THR A 16 -0.30 6.35 21.70
CA THR A 16 -0.83 5.58 22.84
C THR A 16 -1.36 6.48 23.96
N VAL A 17 -0.62 7.55 24.30
CA VAL A 17 -1.06 8.52 25.32
C VAL A 17 -2.34 9.24 24.89
N LEU A 18 -2.46 9.59 23.60
CA LEU A 18 -3.65 10.24 23.04
C LEU A 18 -4.89 9.32 23.01
N LEU A 19 -4.72 8.00 23.04
CA LEU A 19 -5.84 7.04 23.06
C LEU A 19 -6.46 6.90 24.46
N ILE A 20 -5.77 7.25 25.55
CA ILE A 20 -6.29 7.07 26.92
C ILE A 20 -7.64 7.81 27.14
N PRO A 21 -7.80 9.10 26.78
CA PRO A 21 -9.09 9.78 26.88
C PRO A 21 -10.15 9.21 25.92
N GLN A 22 -9.71 8.69 24.76
CA GLN A 22 -10.60 8.09 23.76
C GLN A 22 -11.20 6.77 24.23
N ILE A 23 -10.44 5.97 24.98
CA ILE A 23 -10.92 4.74 25.64
C ILE A 23 -12.04 5.08 26.63
N ALA A 24 -11.83 6.07 27.50
CA ALA A 24 -12.83 6.49 28.49
C ALA A 24 -14.15 6.95 27.85
N HIS A 25 -14.05 7.72 26.76
CA HIS A 25 -15.21 8.15 25.98
C HIS A 25 -15.93 6.97 25.34
N THR A 26 -15.20 6.05 24.72
CA THR A 26 -15.75 4.89 24.02
C THR A 26 -16.48 3.92 24.95
N ILE A 27 -15.97 3.71 26.18
CA ILE A 27 -16.64 2.91 27.21
C ILE A 27 -17.97 3.52 27.62
N TYR A 28 -18.00 4.83 27.83
CA TYR A 28 -19.21 5.55 28.22
C TYR A 28 -20.28 5.45 27.14
N VAL A 29 -19.90 5.61 25.88
CA VAL A 29 -20.83 5.49 24.75
C VAL A 29 -21.32 4.06 24.58
N PHE A 30 -20.45 3.05 24.73
CA PHE A 30 -20.87 1.65 24.72
C PHE A 30 -21.89 1.35 25.82
N LYS A 31 -21.66 1.84 27.05
CA LYS A 31 -22.58 1.64 28.18
C LYS A 31 -23.99 2.16 27.91
N ILE A 32 -24.12 3.26 27.17
CA ILE A 32 -25.42 3.85 26.82
C ILE A 32 -26.14 3.02 25.73
N ASN A 33 -25.39 2.41 24.81
CA ASN A 33 -25.95 1.84 23.57
C ASN A 33 -26.01 0.31 23.52
N SER A 34 -25.24 -0.41 24.36
CA SER A 34 -25.01 -1.85 24.17
C SER A 34 -25.97 -2.75 24.96
N HIS A 35 -26.78 -2.18 25.86
CA HIS A 35 -27.73 -2.91 26.72
C HIS A 35 -27.08 -4.02 27.60
N TYR A 36 -25.75 -4.14 27.61
CA TYR A 36 -25.03 -5.08 28.46
C TYR A 36 -24.84 -4.51 29.86
N ALA A 37 -25.11 -5.33 30.88
CA ALA A 37 -24.99 -4.92 32.28
C ALA A 37 -23.52 -4.84 32.75
N ASP A 38 -22.62 -5.63 32.14
CA ASP A 38 -21.25 -5.73 32.60
C ASP A 38 -20.32 -4.69 31.93
N PRO A 39 -19.62 -3.85 32.72
CA PRO A 39 -18.68 -2.85 32.21
C PRO A 39 -17.52 -3.40 31.37
N TRP A 40 -17.12 -4.67 31.56
CA TRP A 40 -15.91 -5.20 30.91
C TRP A 40 -16.02 -5.22 29.38
N PHE A 41 -17.23 -5.42 28.84
CA PHE A 41 -17.47 -5.40 27.39
C PHE A 41 -17.18 -4.03 26.77
N GLY A 42 -17.42 -2.94 27.50
CA GLY A 42 -17.09 -1.59 27.04
C GLY A 42 -15.58 -1.36 26.94
N TRP A 43 -14.81 -1.93 27.87
CA TRP A 43 -13.34 -1.89 27.82
C TRP A 43 -12.80 -2.68 26.62
N CYS A 44 -13.33 -3.86 26.36
CA CYS A 44 -12.92 -4.66 25.19
C CYS A 44 -13.24 -3.96 23.86
N TYR A 45 -14.41 -3.33 23.76
CA TYR A 45 -14.78 -2.54 22.57
C TYR A 45 -13.82 -1.36 22.35
N ALA A 46 -13.58 -0.57 23.40
CA ALA A 46 -12.70 0.59 23.34
C ALA A 46 -11.26 0.23 22.96
N ILE A 47 -10.70 -0.78 23.63
CA ILE A 47 -9.35 -1.27 23.34
C ILE A 47 -9.27 -1.79 21.90
N GLY A 48 -10.27 -2.54 21.43
CA GLY A 48 -10.28 -3.09 20.08
C GLY A 48 -10.26 -2.03 18.98
N VAL A 49 -11.11 -1.01 19.09
CA VAL A 49 -11.20 0.09 18.10
C VAL A 49 -9.93 0.94 18.10
N ASP A 50 -9.45 1.31 19.29
CA ASP A 50 -8.29 2.21 19.42
C ASP A 50 -6.97 1.52 19.02
N LEU A 51 -6.83 0.22 19.33
CA LEU A 51 -5.71 -0.59 18.86
C LEU A 51 -5.75 -0.77 17.33
N ALA A 52 -6.94 -0.87 16.73
CA ALA A 52 -7.07 -0.98 15.27
C ALA A 52 -6.54 0.26 14.55
N ILE A 53 -6.92 1.45 15.02
CA ILE A 53 -6.44 2.73 14.48
C ILE A 53 -4.91 2.81 14.61
N LEU A 54 -4.36 2.46 15.78
CA LEU A 54 -2.91 2.45 16.01
C LEU A 54 -2.19 1.47 15.09
N ILE A 55 -2.65 0.22 15.00
CA ILE A 55 -2.03 -0.83 14.19
C ILE A 55 -2.06 -0.50 12.69
N PHE A 56 -3.19 0.00 12.17
CA PHE A 56 -3.27 0.36 10.75
C PHE A 56 -2.42 1.59 10.40
N THR A 57 -2.31 2.54 11.33
CA THR A 57 -1.43 3.71 11.17
C THR A 57 0.04 3.28 11.14
N VAL A 58 0.46 2.41 12.06
CA VAL A 58 1.85 1.92 12.14
C VAL A 58 2.21 1.01 10.96
N LYS A 59 1.27 0.21 10.44
CA LYS A 59 1.50 -0.64 9.26
C LYS A 59 1.43 0.09 7.91
N GLY A 60 1.26 1.42 7.90
CA GLY A 60 1.22 2.22 6.68
C GLY A 60 -0.06 2.04 5.84
N TRP A 61 -1.12 1.47 6.42
CA TRP A 61 -2.43 1.33 5.76
C TRP A 61 -3.25 2.60 5.93
N THR A 62 -2.73 3.70 5.37
CA THR A 62 -3.23 5.07 5.60
C THR A 62 -4.69 5.24 5.21
N ARG A 63 -5.11 4.67 4.07
CA ARG A 63 -6.53 4.72 3.62
C ARG A 63 -7.48 4.08 4.63
N THR A 64 -7.11 2.92 5.16
CA THR A 64 -7.89 2.20 6.17
C THR A 64 -7.92 2.99 7.48
N ALA A 65 -6.77 3.51 7.93
CA ALA A 65 -6.69 4.34 9.13
C ALA A 65 -7.56 5.61 9.03
N TYR A 66 -7.57 6.30 7.89
CA TYR A 66 -8.45 7.45 7.65
C TYR A 66 -9.94 7.07 7.68
N ALA A 67 -10.31 5.92 7.11
CA ALA A 67 -11.69 5.44 7.16
C ALA A 67 -12.16 5.20 8.60
N TYR A 68 -11.32 4.58 9.44
CA TYR A 68 -11.62 4.42 10.87
C TYR A 68 -11.72 5.75 11.60
N PHE A 69 -10.78 6.67 11.36
CA PHE A 69 -10.81 7.99 11.96
C PHE A 69 -12.13 8.73 11.64
N VAL A 70 -12.55 8.73 10.36
CA VAL A 70 -13.78 9.38 9.93
C VAL A 70 -15.01 8.70 10.56
N GLY A 71 -15.03 7.36 10.61
CA GLY A 71 -16.12 6.62 11.23
C GLY A 71 -16.26 6.92 12.73
N THR A 72 -15.14 6.92 13.47
CA THR A 72 -15.11 7.27 14.89
C THR A 72 -15.51 8.72 15.13
N LEU A 73 -15.05 9.66 14.29
CA LEU A 73 -15.45 11.06 14.37
C LEU A 73 -16.94 11.25 14.11
N ALA A 74 -17.49 10.60 13.08
CA ALA A 74 -18.91 10.65 12.76
C ALA A 74 -19.76 10.09 13.91
N HIS A 75 -19.35 8.97 14.49
CA HIS A 75 -19.99 8.39 15.67
C HIS A 75 -19.99 9.35 16.85
N ASN A 76 -18.83 9.95 17.16
CA ASN A 76 -18.71 10.91 18.26
C ASN A 76 -19.56 12.16 18.05
N LEU A 77 -19.68 12.66 16.82
CA LEU A 77 -20.53 13.81 16.49
C LEU A 77 -22.02 13.47 16.63
N VAL A 78 -22.46 12.33 16.08
CA VAL A 78 -23.85 11.86 16.23
C VAL A 78 -24.18 11.69 17.71
N TYR A 79 -23.27 11.13 18.49
CA TYR A 79 -23.42 11.01 19.94
C TYR A 79 -23.55 12.36 20.64
N GLN A 80 -22.64 13.30 20.37
CA GLN A 80 -22.62 14.62 21.04
C GLN A 80 -23.90 15.42 20.81
N PHE A 81 -24.47 15.35 19.61
CA PHE A 81 -25.66 16.14 19.26
C PHE A 81 -26.96 15.35 19.39
N TYR A 82 -26.93 14.03 19.31
CA TYR A 82 -28.11 13.15 19.33
C TYR A 82 -27.86 11.85 20.13
N PRO A 83 -27.68 11.93 21.46
CA PRO A 83 -27.24 10.80 22.29
C PRO A 83 -28.28 9.66 22.40
N GLN A 84 -29.56 9.95 22.19
CA GLN A 84 -30.67 8.97 22.23
C GLN A 84 -30.99 8.38 20.84
N SER A 85 -30.16 8.69 19.83
CA SER A 85 -30.42 8.31 18.46
C SER A 85 -29.92 6.89 18.14
N VAL A 86 -30.75 6.14 17.42
CA VAL A 86 -30.39 4.81 16.88
C VAL A 86 -29.18 4.88 15.95
N TRP A 87 -28.92 6.04 15.33
CA TRP A 87 -27.77 6.26 14.44
C TRP A 87 -26.43 6.07 15.15
N SER A 88 -26.35 6.38 16.45
CA SER A 88 -25.14 6.15 17.24
C SER A 88 -24.84 4.65 17.36
N SER A 89 -25.86 3.85 17.70
CA SER A 89 -25.77 2.38 17.79
C SER A 89 -25.45 1.73 16.44
N VAL A 90 -26.05 2.21 15.35
CA VAL A 90 -25.77 1.71 13.99
C VAL A 90 -24.31 1.95 13.61
N LEU A 91 -23.77 3.13 13.92
CA LEU A 91 -22.36 3.44 13.67
C LEU A 91 -21.41 2.56 14.50
N ILE A 92 -21.76 2.26 15.76
CA ILE A 92 -21.02 1.28 16.59
C ILE A 92 -21.01 -0.09 15.92
N CYS A 93 -22.16 -0.58 15.47
CA CYS A 93 -22.26 -1.88 14.80
C CYS A 93 -21.37 -1.95 13.56
N ILE A 94 -21.43 -0.93 12.70
CA ILE A 94 -20.61 -0.85 11.47
C ILE A 94 -19.13 -0.83 11.83
N MET A 95 -18.72 -0.01 12.81
CA MET A 95 -17.33 0.10 13.22
C MET A 95 -16.80 -1.19 13.86
N LEU A 96 -17.60 -1.87 14.67
CA LEU A 96 -17.24 -3.16 15.26
C LEU A 96 -17.03 -4.22 14.17
N SER A 97 -17.98 -4.36 13.23
CA SER A 97 -17.88 -5.33 12.14
C SER A 97 -16.69 -5.03 11.22
N ALA A 98 -16.47 -3.75 10.88
CA ALA A 98 -15.32 -3.33 10.09
C ALA A 98 -14.00 -3.67 10.83
N THR A 99 -13.92 -3.39 12.14
CA THR A 99 -12.73 -3.64 12.98
C THR A 99 -12.36 -5.11 12.95
N ILE A 100 -13.34 -5.98 13.17
CA ILE A 100 -13.15 -7.44 13.13
C ILE A 100 -12.68 -7.88 11.75
N PHE A 101 -13.38 -7.46 10.68
CA PHE A 101 -13.02 -7.80 9.31
C PHE A 101 -11.59 -7.35 8.95
N SER A 102 -11.22 -6.15 9.37
CA SER A 102 -9.91 -5.57 9.08
C SER A 102 -8.79 -6.29 9.84
N PHE A 103 -9.02 -6.68 11.09
CA PHE A 103 -8.08 -7.53 11.84
C PHE A 103 -7.98 -8.93 11.26
N SER A 104 -9.10 -9.57 10.92
CA SER A 104 -9.10 -10.87 10.24
C SER A 104 -8.29 -10.80 8.96
N HIS A 105 -8.54 -9.82 8.09
CA HIS A 105 -7.75 -9.64 6.88
C HIS A 105 -6.25 -9.38 7.18
N LEU A 106 -5.94 -8.58 8.20
CA LEU A 106 -4.55 -8.26 8.54
C LEU A 106 -3.73 -9.48 9.02
N PHE A 107 -4.35 -10.39 9.77
CA PHE A 107 -3.67 -11.55 10.37
C PHE A 107 -3.79 -12.81 9.49
N TYR A 108 -4.99 -13.14 8.99
CA TYR A 108 -5.20 -14.35 8.18
C TYR A 108 -4.52 -14.30 6.81
N HIS A 109 -4.48 -13.14 6.14
CA HIS A 109 -3.81 -13.03 4.84
C HIS A 109 -2.29 -12.97 4.98
N LYS A 110 -1.76 -12.49 6.12
CA LYS A 110 -0.32 -12.50 6.40
C LYS A 110 0.20 -13.93 6.62
N ASP A 111 -0.57 -14.79 7.30
CA ASP A 111 -0.21 -16.20 7.49
C ASP A 111 -0.28 -17.02 6.20
N LYS A 112 -1.24 -16.74 5.31
CA LYS A 112 -1.26 -17.36 3.97
C LYS A 112 -0.10 -16.88 3.09
N ALA A 113 0.29 -15.61 3.18
CA ALA A 113 1.43 -15.08 2.41
C ALA A 113 2.79 -15.59 2.94
N HIS A 114 2.89 -15.95 4.22
CA HIS A 114 4.09 -16.57 4.80
C HIS A 114 4.17 -18.07 4.47
N ASN A 115 3.04 -18.80 4.50
CA ASN A 115 3.00 -20.23 4.15
C ASN A 115 3.08 -20.51 2.64
N HIS A 116 2.68 -19.57 1.78
CA HIS A 116 2.78 -19.74 0.31
C HIS A 116 4.16 -19.36 -0.26
N LYS A 117 5.02 -18.72 0.53
CA LYS A 117 6.36 -18.28 0.10
C LYS A 117 7.39 -19.40 -0.04
N ASP A 118 7.11 -20.61 0.45
CA ASP A 118 8.02 -21.75 0.32
C ASP A 118 7.75 -22.61 -0.93
N THR A 119 6.76 -22.30 -1.78
CA THR A 119 6.52 -23.07 -3.02
C THR A 119 5.93 -22.27 -4.19
N ALA A 120 5.96 -20.94 -4.17
CA ALA A 120 5.59 -20.15 -5.35
C ALA A 120 6.68 -19.14 -5.70
N GLU A 121 7.16 -19.22 -6.94
CA GLU A 121 7.91 -18.17 -7.62
C GLU A 121 7.41 -16.79 -7.19
N GLN A 122 8.26 -16.10 -6.44
CA GLN A 122 8.04 -14.74 -6.00
C GLN A 122 7.98 -13.83 -7.24
N PRO A 123 6.99 -12.94 -7.38
CA PRO A 123 6.87 -12.09 -8.56
C PRO A 123 8.11 -11.19 -8.66
N GLN A 124 8.91 -11.46 -9.69
CA GLN A 124 10.17 -10.81 -10.07
C GLN A 124 10.13 -9.28 -9.98
N ALA A 125 8.94 -8.70 -10.13
CA ALA A 125 8.64 -7.27 -10.03
C ALA A 125 9.01 -6.60 -8.68
N THR A 126 8.97 -7.31 -7.55
CA THR A 126 9.20 -6.67 -6.22
C THR A 126 10.67 -6.56 -5.84
N ALA A 127 11.51 -7.48 -6.29
CA ALA A 127 12.95 -7.40 -6.09
C ALA A 127 13.58 -6.38 -7.05
N GLU A 128 13.08 -6.32 -8.29
CA GLU A 128 13.48 -5.33 -9.28
C GLU A 128 13.07 -3.91 -8.87
N SER A 129 11.86 -3.72 -8.30
CA SER A 129 11.43 -2.41 -7.82
C SER A 129 12.29 -1.87 -6.68
N LEU A 130 12.74 -2.75 -5.76
CA LEU A 130 13.61 -2.37 -4.65
C LEU A 130 15.03 -2.02 -5.11
N ARG A 131 15.53 -2.73 -6.12
CA ARG A 131 16.82 -2.44 -6.75
C ARG A 131 16.77 -1.13 -7.54
N MET A 132 15.68 -0.87 -8.26
CA MET A 132 15.46 0.39 -8.96
C MET A 132 15.36 1.56 -7.99
N SER A 133 14.64 1.41 -6.86
CA SER A 133 14.57 2.48 -5.85
C SER A 133 15.93 2.77 -5.21
N ALA A 134 16.71 1.74 -4.88
CA ALA A 134 18.06 1.91 -4.33
C ALA A 134 19.03 2.55 -5.33
N ALA A 135 18.90 2.23 -6.63
CA ALA A 135 19.71 2.83 -7.68
C ALA A 135 19.37 4.32 -7.91
N ILE A 136 18.08 4.68 -7.86
CA ILE A 136 17.65 6.09 -7.94
C ILE A 136 18.20 6.88 -6.74
N GLU A 137 18.15 6.33 -5.53
CA GLU A 137 18.69 6.97 -4.32
C GLU A 137 20.21 7.10 -4.34
N ALA A 138 20.92 6.17 -5.00
CA ALA A 138 22.34 6.25 -5.27
C ALA A 138 22.72 7.23 -6.40
N GLY A 139 21.75 7.97 -6.96
CA GLY A 139 21.98 8.95 -8.02
C GLY A 139 22.21 8.34 -9.40
N ILE A 140 21.90 7.05 -9.58
CA ILE A 140 21.96 6.39 -10.89
C ILE A 140 20.76 6.87 -11.70
N ARG A 141 21.00 7.81 -12.62
CA ARG A 141 20.00 8.26 -13.58
C ARG A 141 19.87 7.19 -14.66
N PHE A 142 18.75 6.48 -14.68
CA PHE A 142 18.43 5.54 -15.75
C PHE A 142 18.16 6.34 -17.03
N GLU A 143 19.05 6.22 -18.01
CA GLU A 143 18.77 6.70 -19.35
C GLU A 143 17.74 5.76 -19.97
N ALA A 144 16.60 6.31 -20.42
CA ALA A 144 15.61 5.53 -21.14
C ALA A 144 16.27 4.92 -22.40
N GLN A 145 16.08 3.61 -22.59
CA GLN A 145 16.57 2.87 -23.76
C GLN A 145 15.37 2.36 -24.58
N PRO A 146 14.62 3.25 -25.25
CA PRO A 146 13.34 2.89 -25.86
C PRO A 146 13.47 2.04 -27.14
N TYR A 147 14.66 1.95 -27.72
CA TYR A 147 14.90 1.25 -28.98
C TYR A 147 15.38 -0.18 -28.70
N VAL A 148 14.59 -1.19 -29.05
CA VAL A 148 14.91 -2.60 -28.80
C VAL A 148 15.18 -3.35 -30.10
N CYS A 149 16.21 -4.18 -30.12
CA CYS A 149 16.55 -5.06 -31.24
C CYS A 149 15.61 -6.27 -31.27
N PRO A 150 14.91 -6.55 -32.38
CA PRO A 150 13.99 -7.67 -32.45
C PRO A 150 14.69 -9.05 -32.49
N GLN A 151 16.00 -9.09 -32.82
CA GLN A 151 16.77 -10.33 -32.90
C GLN A 151 17.28 -10.84 -31.55
N CYS A 152 17.76 -9.92 -30.70
CA CYS A 152 18.45 -10.28 -29.45
C CYS A 152 17.84 -9.62 -28.21
N SER A 153 16.80 -8.78 -28.38
CA SER A 153 16.14 -8.03 -27.32
C SER A 153 17.03 -7.04 -26.55
N GLU A 154 18.22 -6.72 -27.05
CA GLU A 154 19.04 -5.64 -26.49
C GLU A 154 18.37 -4.27 -26.70
N SER A 155 18.50 -3.38 -25.72
CA SER A 155 17.92 -2.04 -25.73
C SER A 155 18.97 -0.94 -25.90
N PHE A 156 18.57 0.16 -26.52
CA PHE A 156 19.44 1.26 -26.92
C PHE A 156 18.78 2.62 -26.68
N VAL A 157 19.61 3.61 -26.33
CA VAL A 157 19.18 4.99 -26.04
C VAL A 157 18.67 5.71 -27.30
N ASN A 158 19.16 5.36 -28.49
CA ASN A 158 18.76 6.01 -29.74
C ASN A 158 18.79 5.07 -30.95
N ALA A 159 18.07 5.45 -32.00
CA ALA A 159 17.96 4.70 -33.25
C ALA A 159 19.31 4.47 -33.96
N LYS A 160 20.26 5.41 -33.84
CA LYS A 160 21.59 5.29 -34.47
C LYS A 160 22.38 4.12 -33.89
N LYS A 161 22.37 3.94 -32.57
CA LYS A 161 23.02 2.81 -31.89
C LYS A 161 22.36 1.48 -32.27
N LEU A 162 21.03 1.43 -32.29
CA LEU A 162 20.28 0.26 -32.72
C LEU A 162 20.62 -0.14 -34.16
N ASN A 163 20.64 0.81 -35.11
CA ASN A 163 20.95 0.51 -36.51
C ASN A 163 22.39 0.02 -36.71
N GLY A 164 23.35 0.57 -35.94
CA GLY A 164 24.72 0.07 -35.89
C GLY A 164 24.80 -1.36 -35.38
N HIS A 165 24.07 -1.67 -34.31
CA HIS A 165 23.98 -3.03 -33.76
C HIS A 165 23.35 -4.03 -34.75
N ILE A 166 22.23 -3.68 -35.39
CA ILE A 166 21.58 -4.51 -36.44
C ILE A 166 22.53 -4.80 -37.60
N SER A 167 23.37 -3.82 -37.96
CA SER A 167 24.39 -4.02 -39.00
C SER A 167 25.38 -5.14 -38.66
N GLY A 168 25.68 -5.34 -37.36
CA GLY A 168 26.47 -6.47 -36.88
C GLY A 168 25.77 -7.81 -37.09
N HIS A 169 24.47 -7.91 -36.80
CA HIS A 169 23.69 -9.12 -37.10
C HIS A 169 23.64 -9.42 -38.60
N LYS A 170 23.53 -8.37 -39.44
CA LYS A 170 23.57 -8.52 -40.91
C LYS A 170 24.92 -9.08 -41.37
N GLN A 171 26.03 -8.59 -40.81
CA GLN A 171 27.38 -9.05 -41.14
C GLN A 171 27.63 -10.51 -40.70
N LYS A 172 27.03 -10.94 -39.59
CA LYS A 172 27.11 -12.33 -39.10
C LYS A 172 26.13 -13.28 -39.79
N GLY A 173 25.27 -12.78 -40.67
CA GLY A 173 24.21 -13.59 -41.30
C GLY A 173 23.09 -14.02 -40.34
N GLU A 174 23.02 -13.39 -39.17
CA GLU A 174 22.03 -13.70 -38.13
C GLU A 174 20.74 -12.89 -38.30
N TRP A 175 20.76 -11.84 -39.12
CA TRP A 175 19.61 -10.96 -39.31
C TRP A 175 18.55 -11.61 -40.21
N GLN A 176 17.41 -11.99 -39.64
CA GLN A 176 16.29 -12.60 -40.36
C GLN A 176 15.08 -11.67 -40.37
N PRO A 177 14.98 -10.72 -41.33
CA PRO A 177 13.93 -9.70 -41.33
C PRO A 177 12.52 -10.28 -41.41
N ASP A 178 12.36 -11.45 -42.04
CA ASP A 178 11.07 -12.11 -42.22
C ASP A 178 10.51 -12.75 -40.93
N GLN A 179 11.35 -12.92 -39.90
CA GLN A 179 10.94 -13.49 -38.61
C GLN A 179 10.39 -12.44 -37.63
N TYR A 180 10.58 -11.15 -37.91
CA TYR A 180 10.08 -10.09 -37.03
C TYR A 180 8.76 -9.54 -37.57
N GLU A 181 7.85 -9.20 -36.67
CA GLU A 181 6.64 -8.48 -37.06
C GLU A 181 7.02 -7.13 -37.69
N ALA A 182 6.46 -6.81 -38.86
CA ALA A 182 6.70 -5.53 -39.56
C ALA A 182 6.38 -4.28 -38.71
N SER A 183 5.72 -4.45 -37.56
CA SER A 183 5.33 -3.44 -36.58
C SER A 183 6.47 -3.01 -35.63
N TRP A 184 7.60 -3.71 -35.58
CA TRP A 184 8.63 -3.51 -34.55
C TRP A 184 9.26 -2.11 -34.57
N GLU A 185 9.41 -1.49 -35.75
CA GLU A 185 9.91 -0.12 -35.88
C GLU A 185 8.93 0.90 -35.29
N GLN A 186 7.62 0.69 -35.50
CA GLN A 186 6.55 1.53 -34.96
C GLN A 186 6.45 1.38 -33.44
N GLU A 187 6.68 0.17 -32.92
CA GLU A 187 6.75 -0.11 -31.50
C GLU A 187 7.91 0.63 -30.83
N ASN A 188 9.11 0.62 -31.42
CA ASN A 188 10.25 1.40 -30.92
C ASN A 188 9.97 2.91 -30.92
N LYS A 189 9.28 3.42 -31.94
CA LYS A 189 8.86 4.83 -31.99
C LYS A 189 7.88 5.17 -30.85
N ARG A 190 6.88 4.32 -30.61
CA ARG A 190 5.94 4.50 -29.49
C ARG A 190 6.64 4.50 -28.13
N ARG A 191 7.57 3.58 -27.90
CA ARG A 191 8.38 3.53 -26.66
C ARG A 191 9.19 4.79 -26.44
N PHE A 192 9.74 5.36 -27.51
CA PHE A 192 10.46 6.63 -27.45
C PHE A 192 9.53 7.78 -27.06
N GLU A 193 8.37 7.91 -27.71
CA GLU A 193 7.39 8.95 -27.39
C GLU A 193 6.91 8.88 -25.93
N MET A 194 6.65 7.68 -25.41
CA MET A 194 6.24 7.49 -24.00
C MET A 194 7.36 7.77 -22.98
N SER A 195 8.63 7.66 -23.37
CA SER A 195 9.77 7.88 -22.46
C SER A 195 10.11 9.37 -22.26
N TYR A 196 9.58 10.24 -23.12
CA TYR A 196 9.93 11.67 -23.17
C TYR A 196 8.70 12.61 -23.18
N SER A 197 7.49 12.10 -22.91
CA SER A 197 6.26 12.89 -22.67
C SER A 197 6.08 13.22 -21.20
#